data_AF-A0ABD0R2D3-F1
#
_entry.id   AF-A0ABD0R2D3-F1
#
_cell.length_a   1.000
_cell.length_b   1.000
_cell.length_c   1.000
_cell.angle_alpha   90.00
_cell.angle_beta   90.00
_cell.angle_gamma   90.00
#
_symmetry.space_group_name_H-M   'P 1'
#
loop_
_entity.id
_entity.type
_entity.pdbx_description
1 polymer ?
#
loop_
_entity_poly.entity_id
_entity_poly.type
_entity_poly.pdbx_seq_one_letter_code
_entity_poly.pdbx_strand_id
1 'polypeptide(L)'
;MSGIQHASNQSIKPFKSSEEYLYAMKEDLAEWLGDLYNIDIDVNNILEVLETGALLCAHANNVSRVADDFLKRTGPTEIQLPASGVTFVSSAHPTTFLARDNVTNFINWCRKEMSIP
;
A
#
# COMPACT_ATOMS: atom_id res chain seq x y z
N MET A 1 19.57 3.54 3.16
CA MET A 1 19.82 4.65 2.21
C MET A 1 19.89 4.20 0.75
N SER A 2 20.41 3.00 0.42
CA SER A 2 20.53 2.52 -0.98
C SER A 2 19.19 2.44 -1.74
N GLY A 3 18.11 1.95 -1.11
CA GLY A 3 16.81 1.77 -1.79
C GLY A 3 16.09 3.06 -2.20
N ILE A 4 16.16 4.11 -1.37
CA ILE A 4 15.52 5.41 -1.69
C ILE A 4 16.24 6.10 -2.84
N GLN A 5 17.58 6.03 -2.87
CA GLN A 5 18.37 6.56 -3.98
C GLN A 5 18.10 5.80 -5.29
N HIS A 6 17.92 4.48 -5.21
CA HIS A 6 17.54 3.69 -6.37
C HIS A 6 16.17 4.09 -6.91
N ALA A 7 15.17 4.22 -6.03
CA ALA A 7 13.82 4.62 -6.41
C ALA A 7 13.77 6.07 -6.96
N SER A 8 14.49 7.01 -6.34
CA SER A 8 14.56 8.39 -6.84
C SER A 8 15.17 8.47 -8.25
N ASN A 9 16.17 7.64 -8.54
CA ASN A 9 16.80 7.58 -9.86
C ASN A 9 15.91 6.95 -10.95
N GLN A 10 14.89 6.18 -10.56
CA GLN A 10 13.90 5.62 -11.48
C GLN A 10 12.69 6.54 -11.70
N SER A 11 12.58 7.63 -10.94
CA SER A 11 11.48 8.57 -11.14
C SER A 11 11.63 9.36 -12.44
N ILE A 12 10.50 9.62 -13.09
CA ILE A 12 10.43 10.40 -14.33
C ILE A 12 10.85 11.85 -14.09
N LYS A 13 10.54 12.39 -12.89
CA LYS A 13 10.91 13.75 -12.49
C LYS A 13 12.23 13.72 -11.72
N PRO A 14 13.16 14.65 -11.99
CA PRO A 14 14.37 14.78 -11.20
C PRO A 14 14.09 15.39 -9.82
N PHE A 15 14.78 14.90 -8.79
CA PHE A 15 14.71 15.40 -7.41
C PHE A 15 16.08 15.85 -6.94
N LYS A 16 16.12 16.94 -6.16
CA LYS A 16 17.37 17.53 -5.64
C LYS A 16 17.89 16.78 -4.42
N SER A 17 17.00 16.07 -3.70
CA SER A 17 17.36 15.27 -2.54
C SER A 17 16.40 14.09 -2.35
N SER A 18 16.84 13.11 -1.57
CA SER A 18 15.97 12.01 -1.11
C SER A 18 14.77 12.51 -0.28
N GLU A 19 14.93 13.63 0.43
CA GLU A 19 13.86 14.24 1.23
C GLU A 19 12.77 14.83 0.34
N GLU A 20 13.15 15.53 -0.73
CA GLU A 20 12.21 16.05 -1.73
C GLU A 20 11.45 14.92 -2.42
N TYR A 21 12.15 13.82 -2.75
CA TYR A 21 11.53 12.62 -3.31
C TYR A 21 10.53 11.98 -2.34
N LEU A 22 10.89 11.80 -1.07
CA LEU A 22 10.01 11.22 -0.06
C LEU A 22 8.79 12.09 0.20
N TYR A 23 8.95 13.42 0.21
CA TYR A 23 7.84 14.34 0.38
C TYR A 23 6.83 14.19 -0.76
N ALA A 24 7.30 14.23 -2.02
CA ALA A 24 6.44 14.06 -3.19
C ALA A 24 5.73 12.68 -3.18
N MET A 25 6.47 11.61 -2.86
CA MET A 25 5.88 10.27 -2.75
C MET A 25 4.82 10.18 -1.65
N LYS A 26 5.02 10.85 -0.51
CA LYS A 26 4.01 10.92 0.56
C LYS A 26 2.78 11.70 0.13
N GLU A 27 2.97 12.81 -0.57
CA GLU A 27 1.89 13.65 -1.10
C GLU A 27 1.01 12.86 -2.09
N ASP A 28 1.63 12.22 -3.09
CA ASP A 28 0.92 11.40 -4.08
C ASP A 28 0.15 10.24 -3.43
N LEU A 29 0.77 9.54 -2.46
CA LEU A 29 0.13 8.43 -1.76
C LEU A 29 -1.00 8.88 -0.85
N ALA A 30 -0.87 10.04 -0.19
CA ALA A 30 -1.91 10.60 0.64
C ALA A 30 -3.13 10.97 -0.22
N GLU A 31 -2.93 11.75 -1.29
CA GLU A 31 -4.00 12.13 -2.21
C GLU A 31 -4.72 10.89 -2.76
N TRP A 32 -3.97 9.91 -3.26
CA TRP A 32 -4.55 8.70 -3.84
C TRP A 32 -5.36 7.86 -2.84
N LEU A 33 -4.85 7.65 -1.62
CA LEU A 33 -5.57 6.90 -0.58
C LEU A 33 -6.77 7.69 -0.03
N GLY A 34 -6.62 9.01 0.09
CA GLY A 34 -7.66 9.94 0.51
C GLY A 34 -8.86 9.88 -0.41
N ASP A 35 -8.63 10.00 -1.71
CA ASP A 35 -9.69 9.92 -2.73
C ASP A 35 -10.31 8.52 -2.81
N LEU A 36 -9.48 7.48 -2.78
CA LEU A 36 -9.94 6.10 -2.94
C LEU A 36 -10.84 5.64 -1.79
N TYR A 37 -10.53 6.06 -0.55
CA TYR A 37 -11.23 5.63 0.66
C TYR A 37 -12.06 6.71 1.34
N ASN A 38 -12.07 7.94 0.79
CA ASN A 38 -12.73 9.11 1.37
C ASN A 38 -12.34 9.31 2.85
N ILE A 39 -11.03 9.32 3.10
CA ILE A 39 -10.43 9.49 4.42
C ILE A 39 -9.65 10.80 4.48
N ASP A 40 -9.59 11.42 5.66
CA ASP A 40 -8.78 12.61 5.90
C ASP A 40 -7.31 12.22 6.09
N ILE A 41 -6.54 12.33 5.02
CA ILE A 41 -5.12 11.99 4.97
C ILE A 41 -4.37 13.02 4.12
N ASP A 42 -3.22 13.45 4.60
CA ASP A 42 -2.35 14.40 3.93
C ASP A 42 -0.88 14.00 4.09
N VAL A 43 0.01 14.79 3.48
CA VAL A 43 1.46 14.57 3.55
C VAL A 43 2.00 14.63 4.99
N ASN A 44 1.31 15.29 5.93
CA ASN A 44 1.74 15.45 7.31
C ASN A 44 1.35 14.23 8.15
N ASN A 45 0.15 13.68 7.96
CA ASN A 45 -0.43 12.63 8.80
C ASN A 45 -0.41 11.22 8.18
N ILE A 46 0.02 11.04 6.91
CA ILE A 46 -0.04 9.73 6.23
C ILE A 46 0.57 8.58 7.02
N LEU A 47 1.69 8.81 7.74
CA LEU A 47 2.32 7.75 8.53
C LEU A 47 1.51 7.40 9.78
N GLU A 48 0.82 8.36 10.37
CA GLU A 48 -0.02 8.18 11.57
C GLU A 48 -1.31 7.43 11.19
N VAL A 49 -1.92 7.81 10.07
CA VAL A 49 -3.11 7.12 9.51
C VAL A 49 -2.80 5.66 9.16
N LEU A 50 -1.59 5.39 8.65
CA LEU A 50 -1.16 4.04 8.26
C LEU A 50 -0.55 3.22 9.41
N GLU A 51 -0.31 3.81 10.58
CA GLU A 51 0.53 3.21 11.64
C GLU A 51 -0.01 1.86 12.17
N THR A 52 -1.34 1.69 12.16
CA THR A 52 -1.98 0.44 12.62
C THR A 52 -1.88 -0.70 11.60
N GLY A 53 -1.49 -0.40 10.35
CA GLY A 53 -1.52 -1.32 9.22
C GLY A 53 -2.93 -1.75 8.77
N ALA A 54 -3.99 -1.36 9.47
CA ALA A 54 -5.35 -1.80 9.17
C ALA A 54 -5.83 -1.30 7.80
N LEU A 55 -5.56 -0.03 7.47
CA LEU A 55 -5.90 0.55 6.17
C LEU A 55 -5.14 -0.15 5.02
N LEU A 56 -3.87 -0.49 5.23
CA LEU A 56 -3.06 -1.21 4.25
C LEU A 56 -3.65 -2.59 3.96
N CYS A 57 -3.99 -3.34 5.01
CA CYS A 57 -4.64 -4.65 4.85
C CYS A 57 -6.02 -4.55 4.20
N ALA A 58 -6.82 -3.54 4.56
CA ALA A 58 -8.09 -3.27 3.90
C ALA A 58 -7.89 -2.97 2.41
N HIS A 59 -6.84 -2.23 2.05
CA HIS A 59 -6.50 -1.95 0.66
C HIS A 59 -6.11 -3.22 -0.11
N ALA A 60 -5.23 -4.07 0.43
CA ALA A 60 -4.90 -5.37 -0.16
C ALA A 60 -6.15 -6.24 -0.43
N ASN A 61 -7.08 -6.25 0.53
CA ASN A 61 -8.35 -6.96 0.39
C ASN A 61 -9.25 -6.37 -0.70
N ASN A 62 -9.31 -5.04 -0.82
CA ASN A 62 -10.07 -4.38 -1.87
C ASN A 62 -9.50 -4.71 -3.26
N VAL A 63 -8.17 -4.67 -3.42
CA VAL A 63 -7.52 -5.06 -4.68
C VAL A 63 -7.81 -6.51 -5.04
N SER A 64 -7.68 -7.44 -4.08
CA SER A 64 -7.99 -8.87 -4.28
C SER A 64 -9.44 -9.09 -4.70
N ARG A 65 -10.38 -8.36 -4.09
CA ARG A 65 -11.80 -8.42 -4.43
C ARG A 65 -12.07 -7.92 -5.84
N VAL A 66 -11.50 -6.77 -6.22
CA VAL A 66 -11.68 -6.20 -7.56
C VAL A 66 -11.08 -7.12 -8.64
N ALA A 67 -9.95 -7.77 -8.34
CA ALA A 67 -9.34 -8.77 -9.21
C ALA A 67 -10.25 -10.00 -9.42
N ASP A 68 -10.85 -10.53 -8.35
CA ASP A 68 -11.80 -11.63 -8.43
C ASP A 68 -13.07 -11.24 -9.21
N ASP A 69 -13.62 -10.04 -8.97
CA ASP A 69 -14.75 -9.50 -9.72
C ASP A 69 -14.43 -9.34 -11.22
N PHE A 70 -13.20 -8.96 -11.56
CA PHE A 70 -12.73 -8.89 -12.93
C PHE A 70 -12.70 -10.27 -13.59
N LEU A 71 -12.06 -11.26 -12.95
CA LEU A 71 -11.99 -12.65 -13.44
C LEU A 71 -13.37 -13.27 -13.67
N LYS A 72 -14.32 -13.03 -12.76
CA LYS A 72 -15.70 -13.51 -12.91
C LYS A 72 -16.40 -12.93 -14.15
N ARG A 73 -16.02 -11.73 -14.58
CA ARG A 73 -16.61 -11.05 -15.74
C ARG A 73 -15.90 -11.41 -17.05
N THR A 74 -14.58 -11.53 -17.03
CA THR A 74 -13.77 -11.68 -18.26
C THR A 74 -13.34 -13.13 -18.53
N GLY A 75 -13.43 -14.00 -17.52
CA GLY A 75 -12.81 -15.32 -17.57
C GLY A 75 -11.31 -15.28 -17.23
N PRO A 76 -10.63 -16.43 -17.34
CA PRO A 76 -9.19 -16.54 -17.03
C PRO A 76 -8.34 -15.58 -17.86
N THR A 77 -7.29 -15.03 -17.24
CA THR A 77 -6.30 -14.16 -17.89
C THR A 77 -4.90 -14.75 -17.78
N GLU A 78 -4.01 -14.38 -18.70
CA GLU A 78 -2.58 -14.73 -18.65
C GLU A 78 -1.81 -13.91 -17.59
N ILE A 79 -2.39 -12.80 -17.12
CA ILE A 79 -1.80 -11.94 -16.09
C ILE A 79 -2.10 -12.54 -14.72
N GLN A 80 -1.06 -12.71 -13.89
CA GLN A 80 -1.25 -13.10 -12.50
C GLN A 80 -1.96 -11.97 -11.73
N LEU A 81 -3.14 -12.29 -11.21
CA LEU A 81 -3.93 -11.41 -10.35
C LEU A 81 -3.91 -11.93 -8.90
N PRO A 82 -4.04 -11.04 -7.90
CA PRO A 82 -4.11 -11.47 -6.50
C PRO A 82 -5.32 -12.38 -6.30
N ALA A 83 -5.07 -13.59 -5.82
CA ALA A 83 -6.07 -14.64 -5.67
C ALA A 83 -6.62 -14.72 -4.24
N SER A 84 -5.92 -14.12 -3.28
CA SER A 84 -6.31 -14.16 -1.88
C SER A 84 -6.00 -12.84 -1.17
N GLY A 85 -6.92 -12.45 -0.30
CA GLY A 85 -6.74 -11.31 0.58
C GLY A 85 -5.86 -11.63 1.80
N VAL A 86 -5.89 -10.71 2.76
CA VAL A 86 -5.12 -10.72 4.00
C VAL A 86 -6.03 -10.67 5.22
N THR A 87 -5.76 -11.52 6.21
CA THR A 87 -6.39 -11.44 7.54
C THR A 87 -5.66 -10.40 8.39
N PHE A 88 -6.42 -9.56 9.08
CA PHE A 88 -5.86 -8.49 9.90
C PHE A 88 -6.79 -8.12 11.05
N VAL A 89 -6.24 -7.43 12.07
CA VAL A 89 -7.01 -6.93 13.21
C VAL A 89 -7.32 -5.46 12.98
N SER A 90 -8.57 -5.16 12.63
CA SER A 90 -9.03 -3.79 12.34
C SER A 90 -9.02 -2.88 13.57
N SER A 91 -9.16 -3.44 14.77
CA SER A 91 -9.14 -2.71 16.05
C SER A 91 -7.74 -2.58 16.65
N ALA A 92 -6.68 -2.78 15.87
CA ALA A 92 -5.31 -2.62 16.36
C ALA A 92 -5.04 -1.17 16.74
N HIS A 93 -4.33 -0.97 17.86
CA HIS A 93 -3.89 0.36 18.28
C HIS A 93 -2.45 0.64 17.81
N PRO A 94 -2.09 1.91 17.57
CA PRO A 94 -0.72 2.35 17.31
C PRO A 94 0.29 1.75 18.28
N THR A 95 1.53 1.56 17.83
CA THR A 95 2.65 1.00 18.64
C THR A 95 2.48 -0.42 19.21
N THR A 96 1.38 -1.13 18.91
CA THR A 96 1.14 -2.50 19.42
C THR A 96 1.73 -3.60 18.54
N PHE A 97 1.85 -4.82 19.07
CA PHE A 97 2.20 -6.01 18.28
C PHE A 97 1.17 -6.29 17.17
N LEU A 98 -0.12 -6.08 17.44
CA LEU A 98 -1.18 -6.26 16.45
C LEU A 98 -1.02 -5.32 15.25
N ALA A 99 -0.63 -4.06 15.50
CA ALA A 99 -0.33 -3.11 14.43
C ALA A 99 0.85 -3.58 13.55
N ARG A 100 1.92 -4.07 14.19
CA ARG A 100 3.09 -4.63 13.48
C ARG A 100 2.74 -5.88 12.68
N ASP A 101 1.89 -6.74 13.23
CA ASP A 101 1.41 -7.94 12.55
C ASP A 101 0.57 -7.58 11.32
N ASN A 102 -0.31 -6.58 11.41
CA ASN A 102 -1.05 -6.08 10.25
C ASN A 102 -0.11 -5.60 9.14
N VAL A 103 0.88 -4.75 9.46
CA VAL A 103 1.86 -4.28 8.47
C VAL A 103 2.63 -5.44 7.85
N THR A 104 3.04 -6.42 8.66
CA THR A 104 3.73 -7.63 8.19
C THR A 104 2.85 -8.46 7.25
N ASN A 105 1.58 -8.61 7.58
CA ASN A 105 0.62 -9.33 6.75
C ASN A 105 0.41 -8.63 5.40
N PHE A 106 0.29 -7.30 5.38
CA PHE A 106 0.23 -6.52 4.14
C PHE A 106 1.49 -6.70 3.27
N ILE A 107 2.69 -6.57 3.85
CA ILE A 107 3.95 -6.76 3.12
C ILE A 107 4.05 -8.18 2.55
N ASN A 108 3.64 -9.18 3.32
CA ASN A 108 3.62 -10.56 2.85
C ASN A 108 2.63 -10.77 1.69
N TRP A 109 1.47 -10.10 1.74
CA TRP A 109 0.52 -10.10 0.64
C TRP A 109 1.12 -9.46 -0.62
N CYS A 110 1.75 -8.29 -0.52
CA CYS A 110 2.43 -7.63 -1.65
C CYS A 110 3.48 -8.54 -2.33
N ARG A 111 4.27 -9.27 -1.53
CA ARG A 111 5.28 -10.19 -2.05
C ARG A 111 4.68 -11.40 -2.75
N LYS A 112 3.66 -12.01 -2.15
CA LYS A 112 3.08 -13.27 -2.62
C LYS A 112 2.09 -13.08 -3.77
N GLU A 113 1.24 -12.07 -3.66
CA GLU A 113 0.10 -11.87 -4.56
C GLU A 113 0.39 -10.84 -5.66
N MET A 114 1.32 -9.90 -5.43
CA MET A 114 1.64 -8.81 -6.36
C MET A 114 3.09 -8.85 -6.89
N SER A 115 3.89 -9.85 -6.48
CA SER A 115 5.29 -10.02 -6.87
C SER A 115 6.18 -8.79 -6.62
N ILE A 116 5.86 -8.00 -5.59
CA ILE A 116 6.68 -6.85 -5.18
C ILE A 116 7.88 -7.37 -4.34
N PRO A 117 9.14 -7.10 -4.72
CA PRO A 117 10.33 -7.63 -4.04
C PRO A 117 10.51 -7.08 -2.61
#